data_AF-A0A369KZG1-F1
#
_entry.id   AF-A0A369KZG1-F1
#
_cell.length_a   1.000
_cell.length_b   1.000
_cell.length_c   1.000
_cell.angle_alpha   90.00
_cell.angle_beta   90.00
_cell.angle_gamma   90.00
#
_symmetry.space_group_name_H-M   'P 1'
#
loop_
_entity.id
_entity.type
_entity.pdbx_description
1 polymer ?
#
loop_
_entity_poly.entity_id
_entity_poly.type
_entity_poly.pdbx_seq_one_letter_code
_entity_poly.pdbx_strand_id
1 'polypeptide(L)'
;MDFSYSDEQRMLADTLERLVADQAPTENDALPGEPSTLWGTFAELGLLQLPFTEEVGGLGGDGIDVMIVMQALGRGLVREPYLAGLLLPGTLLASLADAPQQERWLTPLLAGELRLALAWQEAAARHDAHAITTRAHRQSNGWLINGAKQVVLAADSATALLVTARIDDGTLAVFLVPADTPGLERSDYPTLDNQAASDVQLKDVVLSHDARLGEDAAEALDKVLALGRAALCAEAVGAMEVACEQTLAFLKERRQFGAPLASFQVLQHRMVDMHLHLEQSRSMAILAAASLERPADERDYRVAAAKAYCGEAARFVAEQAIQLHGAMGMTEECRISHYARHLVMFDHHLGDVDHHLEFVGERLSAA
;
A
#
# COMPACT_ATOMS: atom_id res chain seq x y z
N MET A 1 7.65 1.73 27.05
CA MET A 1 7.71 1.11 25.71
C MET A 1 9.05 1.50 25.15
N ASP A 2 9.85 0.53 24.71
CA ASP A 2 11.10 0.78 23.99
C ASP A 2 10.76 0.79 22.50
N PHE A 3 11.06 1.89 21.82
CA PHE A 3 10.82 2.08 20.39
C PHE A 3 12.10 1.90 19.57
N SER A 4 13.19 1.47 20.19
CA SER A 4 14.43 1.21 19.49
C SER A 4 14.33 -0.07 18.67
N TYR A 5 14.85 0.00 17.45
CA TYR A 5 14.99 -1.17 16.59
C TYR A 5 15.98 -2.17 17.19
N SER A 6 15.69 -3.46 16.97
CA SER A 6 16.68 -4.53 17.15
C SER A 6 17.88 -4.33 16.21
N ASP A 7 18.99 -5.02 16.47
CA ASP A 7 20.16 -4.91 15.58
C ASP A 7 19.85 -5.42 14.16
N GLU A 8 19.01 -6.46 14.03
CA GLU A 8 18.54 -6.98 12.73
C GLU A 8 17.67 -5.95 12.00
N GLN A 9 16.75 -5.30 12.71
CA GLN A 9 15.91 -4.24 12.16
C GLN A 9 16.72 -3.02 11.70
N ARG A 10 17.78 -2.66 12.44
CA ARG A 10 18.72 -1.61 12.00
C ARG A 10 19.47 -2.01 10.73
N MET A 11 19.97 -3.25 10.66
CA MET A 11 20.66 -3.76 9.47
C MET A 11 19.74 -3.79 8.24
N LEU A 12 18.46 -4.15 8.43
CA LEU A 12 17.44 -4.09 7.39
C LEU A 12 17.24 -2.66 6.91
N ALA A 13 17.03 -1.72 7.84
CA ALA A 13 16.86 -0.30 7.52
C ALA A 13 18.06 0.28 6.74
N ASP A 14 19.30 0.03 7.20
CA ASP A 14 20.53 0.49 6.56
C ASP A 14 20.72 -0.12 5.15
N THR A 15 20.22 -1.34 4.94
CA THR A 15 20.29 -2.01 3.62
C THR A 15 19.26 -1.42 2.66
N LEU A 16 18.05 -1.20 3.12
CA LEU A 16 16.99 -0.58 2.33
C LEU A 16 17.29 0.88 2.00
N GLU A 17 17.86 1.64 2.93
CA GLU A 17 18.25 3.04 2.67
C GLU A 17 19.25 3.13 1.52
N ARG A 18 20.27 2.25 1.51
CA ARG A 18 21.23 2.16 0.41
C ARG A 18 20.57 1.73 -0.90
N LEU A 19 19.74 0.68 -0.85
CA LEU A 19 19.02 0.20 -2.04
C LEU A 19 18.18 1.30 -2.68
N VAL A 20 17.42 2.03 -1.86
CA VAL A 20 16.55 3.12 -2.29
C VAL A 20 17.35 4.31 -2.81
N ALA A 21 18.49 4.64 -2.18
CA ALA A 21 19.37 5.69 -2.67
C ALA A 21 19.97 5.36 -4.05
N ASP A 22 20.35 4.10 -4.27
CA ASP A 22 20.92 3.61 -5.54
C ASP A 22 19.88 3.50 -6.66
N GLN A 23 18.61 3.30 -6.29
CA GLN A 23 17.46 3.14 -7.22
C GLN A 23 16.63 4.42 -7.35
N ALA A 24 17.02 5.52 -6.69
CA ALA A 24 16.27 6.76 -6.72
C ALA A 24 16.11 7.20 -8.18
N PRO A 25 14.87 7.31 -8.70
CA PRO A 25 14.66 7.60 -10.12
C PRO A 25 15.36 8.91 -10.45
N THR A 26 16.21 8.92 -11.48
CA THR A 26 16.75 10.19 -11.99
C THR A 26 15.61 11.02 -12.57
N GLU A 27 15.80 12.33 -12.75
CA GLU A 27 14.78 13.26 -13.26
C GLU A 27 14.15 12.84 -14.62
N ASN A 28 14.70 11.81 -15.28
CA ASN A 28 14.24 11.25 -16.55
C ASN A 28 13.89 9.75 -16.49
N ASP A 29 13.88 9.08 -15.33
CA ASP A 29 13.81 7.61 -15.32
C ASP A 29 12.40 7.06 -15.55
N ALA A 30 12.34 6.40 -16.71
CA ALA A 30 11.37 5.47 -17.24
C ALA A 30 9.94 5.99 -17.48
N LEU A 31 9.69 6.23 -18.77
CA LEU A 31 8.41 6.06 -19.44
C LEU A 31 7.67 4.82 -18.89
N PRO A 32 6.32 4.85 -18.82
CA PRO A 32 5.54 3.68 -18.43
C PRO A 32 5.89 2.48 -19.33
N GLY A 33 6.33 1.36 -18.73
CA GLY A 33 6.42 0.06 -19.39
C GLY A 33 7.79 -0.64 -19.42
N GLU A 34 8.88 -0.07 -18.88
CA GLU A 34 10.13 -0.83 -18.75
C GLU A 34 10.09 -1.74 -17.50
N PRO A 35 10.36 -3.06 -17.64
CA PRO A 35 10.38 -3.98 -16.50
C PRO A 35 11.55 -3.63 -15.58
N SER A 36 11.24 -3.15 -14.38
CA SER A 36 12.25 -2.90 -13.37
C SER A 36 12.81 -4.20 -12.79
N THR A 37 14.14 -4.21 -12.61
CA THR A 37 14.88 -5.32 -11.99
C THR A 37 14.69 -5.40 -10.47
N LEU A 38 14.12 -4.36 -9.85
CA LEU A 38 14.08 -4.23 -8.40
C LEU A 38 13.24 -5.32 -7.72
N TRP A 39 12.24 -5.89 -8.40
CA TRP A 39 11.49 -7.04 -7.89
C TRP A 39 12.37 -8.28 -7.67
N GLY A 40 13.30 -8.55 -8.61
CA GLY A 40 14.28 -9.61 -8.44
C GLY A 40 15.23 -9.31 -7.28
N THR A 41 15.66 -8.06 -7.13
CA THR A 41 16.48 -7.63 -5.98
C THR A 41 15.74 -7.79 -4.66
N PHE A 42 14.43 -7.53 -4.59
CA PHE A 42 13.63 -7.79 -3.39
C PHE A 42 13.64 -9.28 -3.02
N ALA A 43 13.55 -10.18 -4.00
CA ALA A 43 13.65 -11.61 -3.77
C ALA A 43 15.05 -12.01 -3.26
N GLU A 44 16.11 -11.50 -3.88
CA GLU A 44 17.50 -11.76 -3.49
C GLU A 44 17.82 -11.29 -2.07
N LEU A 45 17.23 -10.18 -1.63
CA LEU A 45 17.40 -9.62 -0.29
C LEU A 45 16.47 -10.25 0.76
N GLY A 46 15.61 -11.18 0.39
CA GLY A 46 14.66 -11.82 1.32
C GLY A 46 13.42 -10.96 1.64
N LEU A 47 13.24 -9.81 0.98
CA LEU A 47 12.16 -8.87 1.27
C LEU A 47 10.80 -9.46 0.90
N LEU A 48 10.72 -10.26 -0.16
CA LEU A 48 9.46 -10.89 -0.55
C LEU A 48 9.01 -11.97 0.45
N GLN A 49 9.95 -12.61 1.15
CA GLN A 49 9.72 -13.63 2.17
C GLN A 49 9.44 -13.04 3.55
N LEU A 50 9.93 -11.82 3.81
CA LEU A 50 9.90 -11.16 5.11
C LEU A 50 8.53 -11.20 5.81
N PRO A 51 7.40 -10.80 5.18
CA PRO A 51 6.12 -10.69 5.89
C PRO A 51 5.38 -12.03 6.08
N PHE A 52 5.99 -13.15 5.69
CA PHE A 52 5.37 -14.47 5.69
C PHE A 52 5.96 -15.36 6.78
N THR A 53 5.19 -16.32 7.28
CA THR A 53 5.69 -17.28 8.28
C THR A 53 6.64 -18.30 7.67
N GLU A 54 7.53 -18.87 8.47
CA GLU A 54 8.44 -19.94 8.03
C GLU A 54 7.70 -21.15 7.44
N GLU A 55 6.50 -21.45 7.97
CA GLU A 55 5.66 -22.58 7.51
C GLU A 55 5.29 -22.50 6.03
N VAL A 56 5.15 -21.29 5.48
CA VAL A 56 4.82 -21.05 4.07
C VAL A 56 6.03 -20.57 3.25
N GLY A 57 7.24 -20.70 3.79
CA GLY A 57 8.50 -20.31 3.13
C GLY A 57 8.93 -18.85 3.35
N GLY A 58 8.39 -18.19 4.37
CA GLY A 58 8.75 -16.84 4.76
C GLY A 58 9.86 -16.74 5.82
N LEU A 59 10.12 -15.51 6.30
CA LEU A 59 11.14 -15.22 7.33
C LEU A 59 10.55 -14.80 8.70
N GLY A 60 9.23 -14.75 8.83
CA GLY A 60 8.53 -14.50 10.09
C GLY A 60 8.63 -13.05 10.59
N GLY A 61 8.87 -12.09 9.70
CA GLY A 61 8.92 -10.67 10.03
C GLY A 61 7.57 -10.14 10.52
N ASP A 62 7.59 -9.28 11.52
CA ASP A 62 6.41 -8.72 12.14
C ASP A 62 5.96 -7.39 11.48
N GLY A 63 4.94 -6.76 12.07
CA GLY A 63 4.45 -5.47 11.58
C GLY A 63 5.49 -4.35 11.58
N ILE A 64 6.46 -4.38 12.50
CA ILE A 64 7.55 -3.41 12.57
C ILE A 64 8.56 -3.65 11.45
N ASP A 65 8.85 -4.91 11.14
CA ASP A 65 9.72 -5.25 10.00
C ASP A 65 9.11 -4.79 8.67
N VAL A 66 7.81 -5.00 8.49
CA VAL A 66 7.06 -4.46 7.33
C VAL A 66 7.07 -2.93 7.30
N MET A 67 6.88 -2.29 8.45
CA MET A 67 6.94 -0.82 8.57
C MET A 67 8.30 -0.28 8.11
N ILE A 68 9.41 -0.93 8.49
CA ILE A 68 10.76 -0.53 8.07
C ILE A 68 10.91 -0.61 6.54
N VAL A 69 10.44 -1.71 5.93
CA VAL A 69 10.44 -1.85 4.46
C VAL A 69 9.66 -0.72 3.82
N MET A 70 8.40 -0.54 4.21
CA MET A 70 7.49 0.41 3.59
C MET A 70 7.95 1.87 3.77
N GLN A 71 8.50 2.22 4.93
CA GLN A 71 9.07 3.56 5.15
C GLN A 71 10.23 3.83 4.19
N ALA A 72 11.12 2.86 3.97
CA ALA A 72 12.20 3.01 3.00
C ALA A 72 11.66 3.16 1.57
N LEU A 73 10.69 2.35 1.16
CA LEU A 73 10.06 2.46 -0.17
C LEU A 73 9.40 3.83 -0.37
N GLY A 74 8.73 4.36 0.65
CA GLY A 74 8.13 5.70 0.64
C GLY A 74 9.16 6.83 0.55
N ARG A 75 10.32 6.70 1.22
CA ARG A 75 11.46 7.62 1.03
C ARG A 75 11.99 7.61 -0.41
N GLY A 76 11.81 6.51 -1.14
CA GLY A 76 12.24 6.37 -2.53
C GLY A 76 11.21 6.77 -3.57
N LEU A 77 9.93 6.80 -3.20
CA LEU A 77 8.80 6.66 -4.13
C LEU A 77 9.00 5.46 -5.08
N VAL A 78 9.39 4.33 -4.49
CA VAL A 78 9.65 3.09 -5.24
C VAL A 78 8.36 2.62 -5.91
N ARG A 79 8.42 2.36 -7.23
CA ARG A 79 7.24 2.01 -8.03
C ARG A 79 6.88 0.53 -8.01
N GLU A 80 7.81 -0.32 -7.57
CA GLU A 80 7.59 -1.75 -7.44
C GLU A 80 6.39 -2.00 -6.52
N PRO A 81 5.42 -2.81 -6.96
CA PRO A 81 4.18 -2.99 -6.22
C PRO A 81 4.37 -3.95 -5.04
N TYR A 82 5.23 -3.61 -4.07
CA TYR A 82 5.46 -4.44 -2.89
C TYR A 82 4.16 -4.60 -2.09
N LEU A 83 3.46 -3.49 -1.81
CA LEU A 83 2.17 -3.53 -1.12
C LEU A 83 1.09 -4.24 -1.95
N ALA A 84 0.83 -3.74 -3.15
CA ALA A 84 -0.29 -4.17 -3.98
C ALA A 84 -0.08 -5.54 -4.66
N GLY A 85 1.17 -5.90 -4.92
CA GLY A 85 1.56 -7.07 -5.70
C GLY A 85 2.09 -8.25 -4.88
N LEU A 86 2.53 -8.02 -3.65
CA LEU A 86 2.99 -9.04 -2.71
C LEU A 86 2.20 -8.99 -1.41
N LEU A 87 2.29 -7.90 -0.63
CA LEU A 87 1.85 -7.90 0.76
C LEU A 87 0.34 -8.19 0.88
N LEU A 88 -0.49 -7.45 0.14
CA LEU A 88 -1.94 -7.66 0.17
C LEU A 88 -2.35 -9.03 -0.42
N PRO A 89 -2.10 -9.33 -1.72
CA PRO A 89 -2.57 -10.57 -2.31
C PRO A 89 -1.85 -11.81 -1.74
N GLY A 90 -0.57 -11.71 -1.42
CA GLY A 90 0.22 -12.80 -0.87
C GLY A 90 -0.22 -13.17 0.54
N THR A 91 -0.40 -12.20 1.45
CA THR A 91 -0.86 -12.52 2.82
C THR A 91 -2.29 -13.09 2.81
N LEU A 92 -3.16 -12.60 1.92
CA LEU A 92 -4.50 -13.18 1.74
C LEU A 92 -4.43 -14.62 1.21
N LEU A 93 -3.56 -14.87 0.22
CA LEU A 93 -3.31 -16.20 -0.30
C LEU A 93 -2.78 -17.13 0.79
N ALA A 94 -1.75 -16.73 1.53
CA ALA A 94 -1.17 -17.52 2.61
C ALA A 94 -2.20 -17.89 3.69
N SER A 95 -3.14 -16.98 3.99
CA SER A 95 -4.19 -17.22 4.99
C SER A 95 -5.31 -18.14 4.53
N LEU A 96 -5.62 -18.21 3.23
CA LEU A 96 -6.82 -18.89 2.71
C LEU A 96 -6.51 -20.13 1.87
N ALA A 97 -5.32 -20.20 1.26
CA ALA A 97 -4.96 -21.23 0.33
C ALA A 97 -4.64 -22.55 1.01
N ASP A 98 -5.00 -23.65 0.36
CA ASP A 98 -4.48 -24.97 0.71
C ASP A 98 -3.05 -25.20 0.20
N ALA A 99 -2.41 -26.30 0.60
CA ALA A 99 -1.02 -26.58 0.26
C ALA A 99 -0.76 -26.61 -1.27
N PRO A 100 -1.58 -27.27 -2.11
CA PRO A 100 -1.43 -27.20 -3.57
C PRO A 100 -1.52 -25.78 -4.14
N GLN A 101 -2.44 -24.96 -3.63
CA GLN A 101 -2.58 -23.57 -4.05
C GLN A 101 -1.36 -22.73 -3.61
N GLN A 102 -0.84 -22.94 -2.40
CA GLN A 102 0.37 -22.27 -1.91
C GLN A 102 1.59 -22.64 -2.73
N GLU A 103 1.82 -23.92 -3.01
CA GLU A 103 2.93 -24.38 -3.84
C GLU A 103 2.86 -23.77 -5.25
N ARG A 104 1.66 -23.68 -5.82
CA ARG A 104 1.45 -23.16 -7.17
C ARG A 104 1.61 -21.63 -7.28
N TRP A 105 1.24 -20.88 -6.25
CA TRP A 105 1.10 -19.42 -6.36
C TRP A 105 1.92 -18.63 -5.34
N LEU A 106 2.00 -19.10 -4.10
CA LEU A 106 2.74 -18.42 -3.04
C LEU A 106 4.24 -18.66 -3.19
N THR A 107 4.68 -19.90 -3.39
CA THR A 107 6.10 -20.23 -3.58
C THR A 107 6.76 -19.41 -4.71
N PRO A 108 6.23 -19.34 -5.94
CA PRO A 108 6.81 -18.51 -6.99
C PRO A 108 6.66 -17.00 -6.73
N LEU A 109 5.63 -16.56 -6.00
CA LEU A 109 5.53 -15.15 -5.56
C LEU A 109 6.68 -14.78 -4.64
N LEU A 110 6.97 -15.62 -3.63
CA LEU A 110 8.07 -15.42 -2.70
C LEU A 110 9.43 -15.48 -3.39
N ALA A 111 9.57 -16.34 -4.41
CA ALA A 111 10.79 -16.40 -5.24
C ALA A 111 10.96 -15.21 -6.20
N GLY A 112 9.97 -14.30 -6.29
CA GLY A 112 10.00 -13.16 -7.21
C GLY A 112 9.74 -13.52 -8.68
N GLU A 113 9.25 -14.73 -8.95
CA GLU A 113 9.01 -15.24 -10.31
C GLU A 113 7.70 -14.73 -10.90
N LEU A 114 6.75 -14.36 -10.04
CA LEU A 114 5.47 -13.79 -10.44
C LEU A 114 5.04 -12.65 -9.50
N ARG A 115 3.96 -11.97 -9.89
CA ARG A 115 3.25 -10.97 -9.09
C ARG A 115 1.77 -11.32 -9.07
N LEU A 116 1.10 -10.96 -7.98
CA LEU A 116 -0.36 -11.07 -7.87
C LEU A 116 -0.97 -9.68 -7.78
N ALA A 117 -2.29 -9.58 -7.70
CA ALA A 117 -2.96 -8.34 -7.30
C ALA A 117 -4.28 -8.67 -6.60
N LEU A 118 -4.68 -7.83 -5.63
CA LEU A 118 -5.93 -8.00 -4.89
C LEU A 118 -7.04 -7.11 -5.49
N ALA A 119 -8.01 -7.73 -6.13
CA ALA A 119 -9.14 -7.08 -6.77
C ALA A 119 -10.38 -7.12 -5.86
N TRP A 120 -10.41 -6.22 -4.87
CA TRP A 120 -11.47 -6.15 -3.87
C TRP A 120 -12.47 -5.01 -4.10
N GLN A 121 -11.98 -3.82 -4.48
CA GLN A 121 -12.76 -2.58 -4.54
C GLN A 121 -13.71 -2.53 -5.74
N GLU A 122 -14.91 -1.98 -5.52
CA GLU A 122 -15.95 -1.78 -6.53
C GLU A 122 -16.45 -0.34 -6.50
N ALA A 123 -16.91 0.18 -7.65
CA ALA A 123 -17.34 1.57 -7.82
C ALA A 123 -18.35 2.04 -6.77
N ALA A 124 -19.31 1.18 -6.43
CA ALA A 124 -20.40 1.49 -5.50
C ALA A 124 -20.01 1.33 -4.03
N ALA A 125 -18.91 0.63 -3.74
CA ALA A 125 -18.51 0.25 -2.38
C ALA A 125 -17.86 1.40 -1.60
N ARG A 126 -17.40 2.45 -2.29
CA ARG A 126 -16.49 3.47 -1.76
C ARG A 126 -15.27 2.79 -1.10
N HIS A 127 -15.31 2.60 0.21
CA HIS A 127 -14.25 1.98 1.01
C HIS A 127 -14.73 0.78 1.84
N ASP A 128 -16.01 0.42 1.77
CA ASP A 128 -16.55 -0.76 2.45
C ASP A 128 -16.14 -2.04 1.72
N ALA A 129 -15.22 -2.79 2.32
CA ALA A 129 -14.69 -4.04 1.77
C ALA A 129 -15.74 -5.17 1.67
N HIS A 130 -16.87 -5.04 2.37
CA HIS A 130 -17.93 -6.03 2.38
C HIS A 130 -19.08 -5.69 1.41
N ALA A 131 -19.13 -4.47 0.89
CA ALA A 131 -20.11 -4.01 -0.10
C ALA A 131 -19.80 -4.53 -1.53
N ILE A 132 -19.76 -5.86 -1.68
CA ILE A 132 -19.37 -6.57 -2.90
C ILE A 132 -20.59 -6.96 -3.73
N THR A 133 -20.66 -6.46 -4.96
CA THR A 133 -21.69 -6.78 -5.96
C THR A 133 -21.24 -7.84 -6.95
N THR A 134 -19.93 -8.07 -7.13
CA THR A 134 -19.41 -9.21 -7.90
C THR A 134 -19.98 -10.52 -7.37
N ARG A 135 -20.47 -11.38 -8.27
CA ARG A 135 -21.13 -12.66 -7.95
C ARG A 135 -20.33 -13.83 -8.48
N ALA A 136 -20.29 -14.91 -7.70
CA ALA A 136 -19.73 -16.19 -8.10
C ALA A 136 -20.79 -17.29 -7.89
N HIS A 137 -21.30 -17.85 -8.99
CA HIS A 137 -22.31 -18.89 -8.97
C HIS A 137 -21.66 -20.26 -9.08
N ARG A 138 -22.05 -21.21 -8.21
CA ARG A 138 -21.53 -22.58 -8.30
C ARG A 138 -22.15 -23.28 -9.50
N GLN A 139 -21.29 -23.85 -10.35
CA GLN A 139 -21.66 -24.72 -11.47
C GLN A 139 -21.19 -26.16 -11.23
N SER A 140 -21.59 -27.09 -12.10
CA SER A 140 -21.19 -28.50 -11.98
C SER A 140 -19.66 -28.67 -12.00
N ASN A 141 -18.97 -27.87 -12.81
CA ASN A 141 -17.53 -28.01 -13.06
C ASN A 141 -16.69 -26.88 -12.43
N GLY A 142 -17.29 -26.04 -11.59
CA GLY A 142 -16.56 -24.99 -10.87
C GLY A 142 -17.43 -23.77 -10.58
N TRP A 143 -16.98 -22.61 -11.01
CA TRP A 143 -17.57 -21.31 -10.70
C TRP A 143 -17.76 -20.46 -11.94
N LEU A 144 -18.87 -19.72 -11.98
CA LEU A 144 -19.12 -18.66 -12.95
C LEU A 144 -19.09 -17.31 -12.24
N ILE A 145 -18.18 -16.43 -12.65
CA ILE A 145 -17.97 -15.13 -12.01
C ILE A 145 -18.38 -14.00 -12.96
N ASN A 146 -19.17 -13.07 -12.43
CA ASN A 146 -19.60 -11.85 -13.11
C ASN A 146 -19.49 -10.65 -12.16
N GLY A 147 -18.89 -9.56 -12.63
CA GLY A 147 -18.74 -8.34 -11.84
C GLY A 147 -17.68 -7.41 -12.40
N ALA A 148 -17.34 -6.39 -11.64
CA ALA A 148 -16.32 -5.42 -12.00
C ALA A 148 -15.55 -4.98 -10.77
N LYS A 149 -14.24 -4.81 -10.92
CA LYS A 149 -13.33 -4.27 -9.91
C LYS A 149 -12.66 -3.02 -10.45
N GLN A 150 -12.43 -2.05 -9.59
CA GLN A 150 -11.85 -0.76 -9.98
C GLN A 150 -10.58 -0.46 -9.22
N VAL A 151 -9.68 0.28 -9.87
CA VAL A 151 -8.42 0.75 -9.28
C VAL A 151 -7.63 -0.41 -8.66
N VAL A 152 -7.57 -1.55 -9.38
CA VAL A 152 -6.80 -2.71 -8.94
C VAL A 152 -5.32 -2.42 -9.19
N LEU A 153 -4.63 -1.96 -8.15
CA LEU A 153 -3.19 -1.68 -8.22
C LEU A 153 -2.41 -2.95 -8.57
N ALA A 154 -1.33 -2.77 -9.34
CA ALA A 154 -0.44 -3.84 -9.82
C ALA A 154 -1.07 -4.86 -10.79
N ALA A 155 -2.35 -4.70 -11.15
CA ALA A 155 -3.05 -5.66 -12.01
C ALA A 155 -2.49 -5.72 -13.43
N ASP A 156 -1.86 -4.65 -13.93
CA ASP A 156 -1.22 -4.56 -15.25
C ASP A 156 -0.13 -5.63 -15.46
N SER A 157 0.62 -5.91 -14.40
CA SER A 157 1.77 -6.84 -14.37
C SER A 157 1.51 -8.11 -13.57
N ALA A 158 0.33 -8.26 -12.98
CA ALA A 158 -0.05 -9.45 -12.22
C ALA A 158 -0.27 -10.67 -13.12
N THR A 159 0.28 -11.82 -12.71
CA THR A 159 0.06 -13.13 -13.35
C THR A 159 -1.33 -13.69 -13.03
N ALA A 160 -1.84 -13.38 -11.84
CA ALA A 160 -3.20 -13.71 -11.42
C ALA A 160 -3.75 -12.68 -10.44
N LEU A 161 -5.07 -12.56 -10.39
CA LEU A 161 -5.80 -11.68 -9.48
C LEU A 161 -6.49 -12.50 -8.39
N LEU A 162 -6.45 -12.03 -7.15
CA LEU A 162 -7.35 -12.49 -6.09
C LEU A 162 -8.60 -11.62 -6.13
N VAL A 163 -9.71 -12.18 -6.60
CA VAL A 163 -10.97 -11.48 -6.80
C VAL A 163 -11.94 -11.79 -5.66
N THR A 164 -12.41 -10.77 -4.95
CA THR A 164 -13.50 -10.93 -3.97
C THR A 164 -14.85 -11.02 -4.68
N ALA A 165 -15.69 -11.97 -4.28
CA ALA A 165 -17.04 -12.15 -4.81
C ALA A 165 -18.00 -12.67 -3.75
N ARG A 166 -19.29 -12.40 -3.91
CA ARG A 166 -20.36 -13.01 -3.12
C ARG A 166 -20.83 -14.29 -3.81
N ILE A 167 -20.79 -15.42 -3.10
CA ILE A 167 -21.36 -16.67 -3.59
C ILE A 167 -22.87 -16.74 -3.33
N ASP A 168 -23.54 -17.79 -3.80
CA ASP A 168 -25.01 -17.91 -3.83
C ASP A 168 -25.71 -17.72 -2.47
N ASP A 169 -25.07 -18.08 -1.36
CA ASP A 169 -25.59 -17.90 0.00
C ASP A 169 -25.25 -16.54 0.64
N GLY A 170 -24.52 -15.68 -0.08
CA GLY A 170 -24.07 -14.38 0.37
C GLY A 170 -22.71 -14.36 1.07
N THR A 171 -22.06 -15.51 1.28
CA THR A 171 -20.70 -15.57 1.86
C THR A 171 -19.70 -14.82 0.98
N LEU A 172 -18.75 -14.13 1.63
CA LEU A 172 -17.63 -13.50 0.94
C LEU A 172 -16.59 -14.57 0.62
N ALA A 173 -16.29 -14.74 -0.67
CA ALA A 173 -15.26 -15.67 -1.12
C ALA A 173 -14.19 -14.93 -1.92
N VAL A 174 -13.00 -15.52 -1.98
CA VAL A 174 -11.89 -15.06 -2.81
C VAL A 174 -11.60 -16.12 -3.87
N PHE A 175 -11.42 -15.69 -5.10
CA PHE A 175 -11.09 -16.54 -6.23
C PHE A 175 -9.77 -16.12 -6.84
N LEU A 176 -8.90 -17.08 -7.10
CA LEU A 176 -7.68 -16.84 -7.85
C LEU A 176 -7.96 -16.99 -9.35
N VAL A 177 -7.79 -15.88 -10.08
CA VAL A 177 -8.14 -15.74 -11.49
C VAL A 177 -6.88 -15.43 -12.29
N PRO A 178 -6.32 -16.39 -13.05
CA PRO A 178 -5.21 -16.12 -13.97
C PRO A 178 -5.53 -14.98 -14.92
N ALA A 179 -4.56 -14.10 -15.17
CA ALA A 179 -4.77 -12.87 -15.95
C ALA A 179 -5.19 -13.12 -17.41
N ASP A 180 -4.92 -14.32 -17.94
CA ASP A 180 -5.29 -14.78 -19.28
C ASP A 180 -6.63 -15.55 -19.34
N THR A 181 -7.37 -15.61 -18.23
CA THR A 181 -8.65 -16.32 -18.17
C THR A 181 -9.68 -15.70 -19.12
N PRO A 182 -10.30 -16.47 -20.03
CA PRO A 182 -11.36 -15.96 -20.90
C PRO A 182 -12.50 -15.31 -20.11
N GLY A 183 -12.92 -14.11 -20.54
CA GLY A 183 -13.95 -13.33 -19.87
C GLY A 183 -13.42 -12.31 -18.85
N LEU A 184 -12.13 -12.36 -18.50
CA LEU A 184 -11.44 -11.29 -17.78
C LEU A 184 -10.94 -10.27 -18.80
N GLU A 185 -11.41 -9.03 -18.69
CA GLU A 185 -10.92 -7.90 -19.47
C GLU A 185 -10.32 -6.86 -18.51
N ARG A 186 -9.19 -6.28 -18.90
CA ARG A 186 -8.44 -5.35 -18.07
C ARG A 186 -8.16 -4.06 -18.84
N SER A 187 -8.40 -2.92 -18.21
CA SER A 187 -8.10 -1.58 -18.73
C SER A 187 -7.01 -0.95 -17.87
N ASP A 188 -5.78 -0.96 -18.37
CA ASP A 188 -4.59 -0.50 -17.65
C ASP A 188 -4.43 1.03 -17.76
N TYR A 189 -4.12 1.70 -16.63
CA TYR A 189 -3.88 3.14 -16.59
C TYR A 189 -2.95 3.54 -15.43
N PRO A 190 -2.21 4.65 -15.57
CA PRO A 190 -1.48 5.23 -14.45
C PRO A 190 -2.44 5.99 -13.52
N THR A 191 -2.20 5.92 -12.21
CA THR A 191 -2.83 6.80 -11.21
C THR A 191 -2.21 8.20 -11.24
N LEU A 192 -2.78 9.15 -10.49
CA LEU A 192 -2.26 10.53 -10.43
C LEU A 192 -0.83 10.63 -9.87
N ASP A 193 -0.41 9.67 -9.06
CA ASP A 193 0.95 9.53 -8.54
C ASP A 193 1.80 8.53 -9.34
N ASN A 194 1.36 8.16 -10.56
CA ASN A 194 2.04 7.27 -11.51
C ASN A 194 2.22 5.82 -11.05
N GLN A 195 1.40 5.32 -10.12
CA GLN A 195 1.30 3.88 -9.89
C GLN A 195 0.51 3.22 -11.01
N ALA A 196 0.78 1.93 -11.26
CA ALA A 196 0.02 1.16 -12.24
C ALA A 196 -1.25 0.58 -11.62
N ALA A 197 -2.38 0.84 -12.26
CA ALA A 197 -3.70 0.34 -11.85
C ALA A 197 -4.46 -0.20 -13.05
N SER A 198 -5.46 -1.03 -12.77
CA SER A 198 -6.40 -1.45 -13.80
C SER A 198 -7.83 -1.49 -13.30
N ASP A 199 -8.76 -1.17 -14.21
CA ASP A 199 -10.16 -1.56 -14.05
C ASP A 199 -10.34 -2.95 -14.67
N VAL A 200 -10.97 -3.85 -13.92
CA VAL A 200 -11.13 -5.27 -14.28
C VAL A 200 -12.61 -5.58 -14.46
N GLN A 201 -12.98 -6.03 -15.66
CA GLN A 201 -14.30 -6.53 -15.97
C GLN A 201 -14.27 -8.06 -16.01
N LEU A 202 -15.20 -8.69 -15.30
CA LEU A 202 -15.38 -10.15 -15.27
C LEU A 202 -16.72 -10.44 -15.93
N LYS A 203 -16.68 -11.05 -17.11
CA LYS A 203 -17.86 -11.40 -17.88
C LYS A 203 -17.85 -12.89 -18.22
N ASP A 204 -18.74 -13.63 -17.57
CA ASP A 204 -18.88 -15.08 -17.72
C ASP A 204 -17.55 -15.83 -17.54
N VAL A 205 -16.75 -15.40 -16.56
CA VAL A 205 -15.47 -16.03 -16.23
C VAL A 205 -15.74 -17.39 -15.60
N VAL A 206 -15.27 -18.44 -16.24
CA VAL A 206 -15.42 -19.82 -15.77
C VAL A 206 -14.12 -20.30 -15.14
N LEU A 207 -14.21 -20.71 -13.88
CA LEU A 207 -13.08 -21.26 -13.11
C LEU A 207 -13.41 -22.66 -12.62
N SER A 208 -12.38 -23.46 -12.35
CA SER A 208 -12.51 -24.76 -11.71
C SER A 208 -12.81 -24.64 -10.21
N HIS A 209 -13.21 -25.74 -9.56
CA HIS A 209 -13.56 -25.73 -8.13
C HIS A 209 -12.40 -25.29 -7.22
N ASP A 210 -11.16 -25.62 -7.60
CA ASP A 210 -9.90 -25.29 -6.90
C ASP A 210 -9.47 -23.82 -7.08
N ALA A 211 -10.22 -23.00 -7.82
CA ALA A 211 -9.92 -21.57 -7.91
C ALA A 211 -10.37 -20.78 -6.66
N ARG A 212 -11.30 -21.33 -5.86
CA ARG A 212 -11.75 -20.69 -4.61
C ARG A 212 -10.68 -20.89 -3.53
N LEU A 213 -10.32 -19.82 -2.84
CA LEU A 213 -9.46 -19.84 -1.67
C LEU A 213 -10.30 -19.89 -0.40
N GLY A 214 -10.07 -20.89 0.44
CA GLY A 214 -10.77 -21.07 1.71
C GLY A 214 -12.30 -21.15 1.61
N GLU A 215 -12.95 -20.99 2.76
CA GLU A 215 -14.41 -20.97 2.86
C GLU A 215 -14.94 -19.53 2.92
N ASP A 216 -14.93 -18.90 4.10
CA ASP A 216 -15.29 -17.50 4.28
C ASP A 216 -14.02 -16.65 4.39
N ALA A 217 -13.93 -15.63 3.53
CA ALA A 217 -12.78 -14.76 3.44
C ALA A 217 -12.90 -13.47 4.27
N ALA A 218 -14.03 -13.22 4.94
CA ALA A 218 -14.30 -11.96 5.64
C ALA A 218 -13.20 -11.57 6.64
N GLU A 219 -12.90 -12.46 7.59
CA GLU A 219 -11.89 -12.18 8.63
C GLU A 219 -10.48 -12.04 8.04
N ALA A 220 -10.12 -12.88 7.05
CA ALA A 220 -8.83 -12.82 6.40
C ALA A 220 -8.65 -11.52 5.60
N LEU A 221 -9.70 -11.07 4.90
CA LEU A 221 -9.70 -9.80 4.18
C LEU A 221 -9.55 -8.63 5.14
N ASP A 222 -10.29 -8.60 6.25
CA ASP A 222 -10.19 -7.52 7.24
C ASP A 222 -8.77 -7.41 7.83
N LYS A 223 -8.15 -8.55 8.17
CA LYS A 223 -6.75 -8.60 8.63
C LYS A 223 -5.75 -8.08 7.59
N VAL A 224 -5.90 -8.51 6.33
CA VAL A 224 -5.02 -8.09 5.24
C VAL A 224 -5.16 -6.60 4.93
N LEU A 225 -6.38 -6.06 4.96
CA LEU A 225 -6.60 -4.62 4.78
C LEU A 225 -6.06 -3.81 5.96
N ALA A 226 -6.13 -4.33 7.19
CA ALA A 226 -5.50 -3.69 8.35
C ALA A 226 -3.96 -3.66 8.23
N LEU A 227 -3.33 -4.77 7.82
CA LEU A 227 -1.90 -4.83 7.48
C LEU A 227 -1.54 -3.81 6.40
N GLY A 228 -2.32 -3.75 5.32
CA GLY A 228 -2.10 -2.78 4.25
C GLY A 228 -2.18 -1.33 4.69
N ARG A 229 -3.14 -0.97 5.54
CA ARG A 229 -3.28 0.38 6.08
C ARG A 229 -2.10 0.76 6.99
N ALA A 230 -1.62 -0.18 7.82
CA ALA A 230 -0.43 0.04 8.63
C ALA A 230 0.83 0.23 7.77
N ALA A 231 1.00 -0.62 6.75
CA ALA A 231 2.08 -0.53 5.76
C ALA A 231 2.06 0.82 5.01
N LEU A 232 0.89 1.27 4.55
CA LEU A 232 0.74 2.57 3.89
C LEU A 232 1.11 3.73 4.82
N CYS A 233 0.72 3.68 6.09
CA CYS A 233 1.08 4.74 7.04
C CYS A 233 2.61 4.88 7.16
N ALA A 234 3.33 3.76 7.12
CA ALA A 234 4.79 3.75 7.15
C ALA A 234 5.39 4.34 5.85
N GLU A 235 4.84 3.98 4.69
CA GLU A 235 5.21 4.55 3.39
C GLU A 235 5.03 6.08 3.36
N ALA A 236 3.87 6.55 3.82
CA ALA A 236 3.59 7.99 3.92
C ALA A 236 4.58 8.71 4.85
N VAL A 237 4.99 8.10 5.96
CA VAL A 237 6.02 8.65 6.85
C VAL A 237 7.34 8.82 6.10
N GLY A 238 7.78 7.82 5.34
CA GLY A 238 8.98 7.93 4.52
C GLY A 238 8.90 9.05 3.47
N ALA A 239 7.76 9.17 2.79
CA ALA A 239 7.53 10.25 1.83
C ALA A 239 7.48 11.64 2.49
N MET A 240 6.86 11.77 3.68
CA MET A 240 6.82 13.01 4.45
C MET A 240 8.22 13.45 4.94
N GLU A 241 9.08 12.49 5.32
CA GLU A 241 10.47 12.79 5.70
C GLU A 241 11.21 13.47 4.55
N VAL A 242 11.19 12.87 3.36
CA VAL A 242 11.89 13.42 2.20
C VAL A 242 11.28 14.77 1.78
N ALA A 243 9.95 14.91 1.84
CA ALA A 243 9.30 16.19 1.57
C ALA A 243 9.77 17.29 2.55
N CYS A 244 9.88 16.98 3.85
CA CYS A 244 10.41 17.91 4.85
C CYS A 244 11.89 18.24 4.60
N GLU A 245 12.72 17.23 4.33
CA GLU A 245 14.16 17.37 4.08
C GLU A 245 14.44 18.25 2.86
N GLN A 246 13.79 17.95 1.72
CA GLN A 246 13.94 18.71 0.47
C GLN A 246 13.44 20.15 0.63
N THR A 247 12.30 20.34 1.29
CA THR A 247 11.76 21.68 1.55
C THR A 247 12.70 22.50 2.43
N LEU A 248 13.24 21.90 3.49
CA LEU A 248 14.21 22.58 4.36
C LEU A 248 15.49 22.96 3.62
N ALA A 249 16.01 22.05 2.78
CA ALA A 249 17.19 22.31 1.95
C ALA A 249 16.93 23.48 0.98
N PHE A 250 15.81 23.45 0.26
CA PHE A 250 15.40 24.51 -0.65
C PHE A 250 15.31 25.87 0.07
N LEU A 251 14.68 25.92 1.24
CA LEU A 251 14.54 27.18 2.00
C LEU A 251 15.89 27.74 2.47
N LYS A 252 16.87 26.88 2.77
CA LYS A 252 18.23 27.31 3.16
C LYS A 252 19.02 27.90 1.98
N GLU A 253 18.78 27.40 0.77
CA GLU A 253 19.52 27.82 -0.43
C GLU A 253 18.86 29.00 -1.15
N ARG A 254 17.53 28.97 -1.29
CA ARG A 254 16.78 29.99 -2.04
C ARG A 254 16.84 31.33 -1.33
N ARG A 255 17.27 32.37 -2.04
CA ARG A 255 17.33 33.75 -1.53
C ARG A 255 16.25 34.64 -2.15
N GLN A 256 15.53 35.38 -1.32
CA GLN A 256 14.59 36.43 -1.70
C GLN A 256 14.67 37.56 -0.68
N PHE A 257 14.35 38.79 -1.10
CA PHE A 257 14.41 39.97 -0.21
C PHE A 257 15.77 40.12 0.51
N GLY A 258 16.86 39.74 -0.15
CA GLY A 258 18.23 39.88 0.37
C GLY A 258 18.69 38.80 1.37
N ALA A 259 17.85 37.80 1.71
CA ALA A 259 18.20 36.74 2.66
C ALA A 259 17.71 35.36 2.19
N PRO A 260 18.25 34.25 2.74
CA PRO A 260 17.68 32.92 2.56
C PRO A 260 16.22 32.85 3.03
N LEU A 261 15.38 32.06 2.38
CA LEU A 261 13.99 31.89 2.80
C LEU A 261 13.88 31.33 4.24
N ALA A 262 14.82 30.47 4.63
CA ALA A 262 14.89 29.90 5.97
C ALA A 262 15.09 30.93 7.11
N SER A 263 15.42 32.21 6.82
CA SER A 263 15.51 33.25 7.86
C SER A 263 14.18 33.94 8.19
N PHE A 264 13.13 33.74 7.37
CA PHE A 264 11.83 34.38 7.63
C PHE A 264 11.01 33.55 8.63
N GLN A 265 10.65 34.16 9.75
CA GLN A 265 9.96 33.48 10.87
C GLN A 265 8.67 32.75 10.44
N VAL A 266 7.88 33.34 9.54
CA VAL A 266 6.64 32.72 9.04
C VAL A 266 6.91 31.40 8.32
N LEU A 267 8.03 31.30 7.59
CA LEU A 267 8.43 30.07 6.90
C LEU A 267 9.03 29.05 7.88
N GLN A 268 9.75 29.53 8.90
CA GLN A 268 10.24 28.67 9.99
C GLN A 268 9.09 28.00 10.74
N HIS A 269 8.03 28.75 11.10
CA HIS A 269 6.86 28.18 11.77
C HIS A 269 6.19 27.08 10.92
N ARG A 270 6.01 27.31 9.61
CA ARG A 270 5.47 26.29 8.70
C ARG A 270 6.32 25.02 8.65
N MET A 271 7.65 25.16 8.61
CA MET A 271 8.54 23.99 8.66
C MET A 271 8.46 23.25 9.99
N VAL A 272 8.29 23.96 11.11
CA VAL A 272 8.07 23.35 12.42
C VAL A 272 6.76 22.57 12.41
N ASP A 273 5.67 23.14 11.89
CA ASP A 273 4.37 22.46 11.82
C ASP A 273 4.45 21.19 10.96
N MET A 274 5.11 21.25 9.79
CA MET A 274 5.35 20.07 8.95
C MET A 274 6.13 18.98 9.72
N HIS A 275 7.16 19.36 10.46
CA HIS A 275 7.96 18.41 11.23
C HIS A 275 7.17 17.79 12.39
N LEU A 276 6.29 18.56 13.06
CA LEU A 276 5.41 18.02 14.11
C LEU A 276 4.45 16.98 13.53
N HIS A 277 3.82 17.26 12.38
CA HIS A 277 2.96 16.31 11.67
C HIS A 277 3.71 15.02 11.30
N LEU A 278 4.96 15.14 10.86
CA LEU A 278 5.82 13.98 10.56
C LEU A 278 6.07 13.12 11.81
N GLU A 279 6.53 13.70 12.92
CA GLU A 279 6.87 12.93 14.13
C GLU A 279 5.64 12.29 14.80
N GLN A 280 4.50 12.97 14.74
CA GLN A 280 3.23 12.41 15.19
C GLN A 280 2.78 11.26 14.27
N SER A 281 2.92 11.40 12.95
CA SER A 281 2.60 10.33 11.99
C SER A 281 3.50 9.11 12.17
N ARG A 282 4.79 9.31 12.45
CA ARG A 282 5.72 8.23 12.81
C ARG A 282 5.22 7.45 14.02
N SER A 283 4.79 8.16 15.06
CA SER A 283 4.24 7.53 16.27
C SER A 283 2.97 6.73 15.97
N MET A 284 2.09 7.24 15.10
CA MET A 284 0.87 6.54 14.68
C MET A 284 1.16 5.32 13.79
N ALA A 285 2.14 5.39 12.88
CA ALA A 285 2.57 4.26 12.06
C ALA A 285 3.14 3.12 12.92
N ILE A 286 3.99 3.46 13.90
CA ILE A 286 4.51 2.48 14.88
C ILE A 286 3.37 1.84 15.68
N LEU A 287 2.40 2.64 16.13
CA LEU A 287 1.23 2.13 16.85
C LEU A 287 0.43 1.14 15.99
N ALA A 288 0.17 1.47 14.72
CA ALA A 288 -0.56 0.60 13.79
C ALA A 288 0.18 -0.72 13.57
N ALA A 289 1.47 -0.65 13.25
CA ALA A 289 2.35 -1.80 13.04
C ALA A 289 2.40 -2.74 14.25
N ALA A 290 2.60 -2.18 15.46
CA ALA A 290 2.64 -2.95 16.71
C ALA A 290 1.27 -3.47 17.19
N SER A 291 0.19 -3.17 16.46
CA SER A 291 -1.18 -3.56 16.83
C SER A 291 -1.78 -4.64 15.95
N LEU A 292 -1.07 -5.12 14.92
CA LEU A 292 -1.62 -6.08 13.94
C LEU A 292 -2.03 -7.43 14.55
N GLU A 293 -1.31 -7.91 15.56
CA GLU A 293 -1.60 -9.17 16.26
C GLU A 293 -2.58 -9.01 17.44
N ARG A 294 -3.20 -7.83 17.59
CA ARG A 294 -4.21 -7.59 18.63
C ARG A 294 -5.57 -8.17 18.23
N PRO A 295 -6.48 -8.34 19.22
CA PRO A 295 -7.89 -8.58 18.94
C PRO A 295 -8.45 -7.58 17.93
N ALA A 296 -9.38 -8.02 17.09
CA ALA A 296 -9.84 -7.27 15.92
C ALA A 296 -10.36 -5.86 16.26
N ASP A 297 -11.11 -5.72 17.36
CA ASP A 297 -11.63 -4.44 17.84
C ASP A 297 -10.52 -3.45 18.20
N GLU A 298 -9.48 -3.90 18.91
CA GLU A 298 -8.32 -3.09 19.26
C GLU A 298 -7.45 -2.76 18.04
N ARG A 299 -7.17 -3.76 17.20
CA ARG A 299 -6.36 -3.62 15.99
C ARG A 299 -6.99 -2.61 15.05
N ASP A 300 -8.25 -2.84 14.68
CA ASP A 300 -8.91 -2.07 13.63
C ASP A 300 -9.13 -0.62 14.08
N TYR A 301 -9.45 -0.39 15.36
CA TYR A 301 -9.52 0.95 15.93
C TYR A 301 -8.19 1.71 15.80
N ARG A 302 -7.08 1.08 16.19
CA ARG A 302 -5.76 1.74 16.19
C ARG A 302 -5.24 1.98 14.78
N VAL A 303 -5.45 1.02 13.88
CA VAL A 303 -5.08 1.15 12.47
C VAL A 303 -5.90 2.23 11.77
N ALA A 304 -7.22 2.28 12.01
CA ALA A 304 -8.07 3.34 11.47
C ALA A 304 -7.67 4.72 12.01
N ALA A 305 -7.42 4.84 13.32
CA ALA A 305 -6.95 6.09 13.91
C ALA A 305 -5.61 6.55 13.32
N ALA A 306 -4.69 5.61 13.07
CA ALA A 306 -3.42 5.91 12.41
C ALA A 306 -3.62 6.37 10.97
N LYS A 307 -4.46 5.68 10.18
CA LYS A 307 -4.75 6.08 8.80
C LYS A 307 -5.39 7.47 8.77
N ALA A 308 -6.41 7.74 9.58
CA ALA A 308 -7.05 9.05 9.65
C ALA A 308 -6.02 10.17 9.92
N TYR A 309 -5.20 10.02 10.97
CA TYR A 309 -4.21 11.03 11.32
C TYR A 309 -3.12 11.19 10.24
N CYS A 310 -2.57 10.08 9.73
CA CYS A 310 -1.56 10.12 8.68
C CYS A 310 -2.10 10.75 7.39
N GLY A 311 -3.40 10.59 7.07
CA GLY A 311 -4.02 11.23 5.90
C GLY A 311 -4.09 12.75 6.03
N GLU A 312 -4.53 13.24 7.19
CA GLU A 312 -4.53 14.69 7.49
C GLU A 312 -3.11 15.27 7.43
N ALA A 313 -2.15 14.57 8.05
CA ALA A 313 -0.75 14.99 8.08
C ALA A 313 -0.10 14.97 6.68
N ALA A 314 -0.31 13.90 5.91
CA ALA A 314 0.23 13.75 4.55
C ALA A 314 -0.25 14.89 3.65
N ARG A 315 -1.55 15.20 3.68
CA ARG A 315 -2.12 16.33 2.95
C ARG A 315 -1.51 17.66 3.38
N PHE A 316 -1.41 17.91 4.70
CA PHE A 316 -0.81 19.14 5.21
C PHE A 316 0.65 19.32 4.75
N VAL A 317 1.47 18.27 4.88
CA VAL A 317 2.88 18.28 4.46
C VAL A 317 2.99 18.50 2.96
N ALA A 318 2.17 17.83 2.14
CA ALA A 318 2.14 18.02 0.69
C ALA A 318 1.81 19.47 0.31
N GLU A 319 0.73 20.03 0.84
CA GLU A 319 0.30 21.40 0.55
C GLU A 319 1.35 22.44 1.00
N GLN A 320 1.95 22.27 2.18
CA GLN A 320 3.01 23.16 2.65
C GLN A 320 4.28 23.04 1.81
N ALA A 321 4.69 21.82 1.45
CA ALA A 321 5.89 21.60 0.64
C ALA A 321 5.76 22.32 -0.72
N ILE A 322 4.63 22.17 -1.39
CA ILE A 322 4.34 22.88 -2.65
C ILE A 322 4.37 24.40 -2.43
N GLN A 323 3.68 24.88 -1.41
CA GLN A 323 3.58 26.32 -1.13
C GLN A 323 4.94 26.96 -0.83
N LEU A 324 5.83 26.25 -0.12
CA LEU A 324 7.16 26.72 0.26
C LEU A 324 8.15 26.71 -0.92
N HIS A 325 7.94 25.86 -1.91
CA HIS A 325 8.66 25.88 -3.19
C HIS A 325 8.09 26.90 -4.20
N GLY A 326 6.90 27.43 -3.93
CA GLY A 326 6.22 28.39 -4.81
C GLY A 326 5.86 27.75 -6.16
N ALA A 327 5.96 28.52 -7.26
CA ALA A 327 5.59 28.02 -8.58
C ALA A 327 6.40 26.78 -9.02
N MET A 328 7.66 26.65 -8.55
CA MET A 328 8.52 25.50 -8.89
C MET A 328 7.98 24.19 -8.29
N GLY A 329 7.30 24.25 -7.14
CA GLY A 329 6.66 23.09 -6.53
C GLY A 329 5.56 22.49 -7.40
N MET A 330 4.95 23.27 -8.30
CA MET A 330 3.91 22.80 -9.21
C MET A 330 4.44 22.17 -10.51
N THR A 331 5.77 22.08 -10.66
CA THR A 331 6.42 21.62 -11.89
C THR A 331 6.88 20.16 -11.76
N GLU A 332 6.84 19.40 -12.85
CA GLU A 332 7.26 17.98 -12.87
C GLU A 332 8.78 17.84 -12.71
N GLU A 333 9.53 18.90 -13.02
CA GLU A 333 10.98 19.01 -12.87
C GLU A 333 11.41 19.03 -11.40
N CYS A 334 10.53 19.44 -10.49
CA CYS A 334 10.85 19.45 -9.07
C CYS A 334 10.36 18.16 -8.41
N ARG A 335 11.29 17.35 -7.88
CA ARG A 335 10.99 16.09 -7.18
C ARG A 335 9.88 16.22 -6.14
N ILE A 336 9.76 17.37 -5.48
CA ILE A 336 8.74 17.61 -4.45
C ILE A 336 7.30 17.47 -4.96
N SER A 337 7.04 17.75 -6.25
CA SER A 337 5.70 17.59 -6.83
C SER A 337 5.27 16.13 -6.89
N HIS A 338 6.22 15.21 -7.09
CA HIS A 338 5.99 13.76 -7.05
C HIS A 338 5.64 13.29 -5.64
N TYR A 339 6.39 13.73 -4.63
CA TYR A 339 6.08 13.44 -3.22
C TYR A 339 4.71 14.01 -2.81
N ALA A 340 4.41 15.24 -3.21
CA ALA A 340 3.12 15.86 -2.90
C ALA A 340 1.95 15.10 -3.54
N ARG A 341 2.06 14.68 -4.82
CA ARG A 341 1.03 13.85 -5.48
C ARG A 341 0.86 12.51 -4.78
N HIS A 342 1.96 11.84 -4.43
CA HIS A 342 1.92 10.56 -3.71
C HIS A 342 1.27 10.71 -2.33
N LEU A 343 1.64 11.73 -1.55
CA LEU A 343 1.03 11.99 -0.23
C LEU A 343 -0.46 12.35 -0.31
N VAL A 344 -0.90 13.01 -1.39
CA VAL A 344 -2.33 13.24 -1.64
C VAL A 344 -3.04 11.92 -2.01
N MET A 345 -2.42 11.10 -2.87
CA MET A 345 -3.00 9.83 -3.31
C MET A 345 -3.00 8.75 -2.24
N PHE A 346 -2.07 8.80 -1.28
CA PHE A 346 -2.07 7.96 -0.08
C PHE A 346 -3.44 7.97 0.60
N ASP A 347 -4.08 9.14 0.70
CA ASP A 347 -5.35 9.25 1.39
C ASP A 347 -6.45 8.45 0.69
N HIS A 348 -6.42 8.33 -0.64
CA HIS A 348 -7.45 7.63 -1.40
C HIS A 348 -7.26 6.10 -1.43
N HIS A 349 -6.17 5.57 -0.88
CA HIS A 349 -5.90 4.13 -0.85
C HIS A 349 -6.27 3.50 0.51
N LEU A 350 -7.00 2.36 0.46
CA LEU A 350 -7.47 1.60 1.62
C LEU A 350 -8.34 2.39 2.63
N GLY A 351 -9.07 3.40 2.14
CA GLY A 351 -10.05 4.20 2.88
C GLY A 351 -9.52 5.57 3.24
N ASP A 352 -10.22 6.65 2.92
CA ASP A 352 -9.84 8.06 3.18
C ASP A 352 -9.98 8.51 4.64
N VAL A 353 -9.51 9.74 4.94
CA VAL A 353 -9.64 10.34 6.28
C VAL A 353 -11.07 10.26 6.78
N ASP A 354 -12.05 10.65 5.96
CA ASP A 354 -13.46 10.69 6.35
C ASP A 354 -13.96 9.29 6.76
N HIS A 355 -13.65 8.26 5.96
CA HIS A 355 -14.00 6.88 6.25
C HIS A 355 -13.42 6.39 7.59
N HIS A 356 -12.15 6.67 7.86
CA HIS A 356 -11.50 6.22 9.09
C HIS A 356 -11.92 7.02 10.31
N LEU A 357 -12.20 8.33 10.15
CA LEU A 357 -12.76 9.16 11.22
C LEU A 357 -14.18 8.72 11.60
N GLU A 358 -15.02 8.37 10.62
CA GLU A 358 -16.35 7.80 10.87
C GLU A 358 -16.23 6.51 11.69
N PHE A 359 -15.38 5.57 11.26
CA PHE A 359 -15.15 4.31 11.95
C PHE A 359 -14.68 4.48 13.41
N VAL A 360 -13.75 5.41 13.65
CA VAL A 360 -13.24 5.73 14.99
C VAL A 360 -14.33 6.42 15.83
N GLY A 361 -15.06 7.37 15.24
CA GLY A 361 -16.13 8.13 15.89
C GLY A 361 -17.29 7.26 16.37
N GLU A 362 -17.71 6.29 15.56
CA GLU A 362 -18.73 5.31 15.92
C GLU A 362 -18.34 4.50 17.16
N ARG A 363 -17.08 4.06 17.25
CA ARG A 363 -16.55 3.26 18.37
C ARG A 363 -16.40 4.06 19.65
N LEU A 364 -16.04 5.35 19.55
CA LEU A 364 -16.00 6.25 20.71
C LEU A 364 -17.40 6.62 21.22
N SER A 365 -18.41 6.59 20.34
CA SER A 365 -19.80 6.88 20.71
C SER A 365 -20.54 5.66 21.27
N ALA A 366 -20.04 4.45 21.00
CA ALA A 366 -20.61 3.18 21.45
C ALA A 366 -20.06 2.70 22.81
N ALA A 367 -19.01 3.35 23.33
CA ALA A 367 -18.41 3.11 24.66
C ALA A 367 -19.02 4.05 25.71
#